data_AF-A0A520D281-F1
#
_entry.id   AF-A0A520D281-F1
#
_cell.length_a   1.000
_cell.length_b   1.000
_cell.length_c   1.000
_cell.angle_alpha   90.00
_cell.angle_beta   90.00
_cell.angle_gamma   90.00
#
_symmetry.space_group_name_H-M   'P 1'
#
loop_
_entity.id
_entity.type
_entity.pdbx_description
1 polymer ?
#
loop_
_entity_poly.entity_id
_entity_poly.type
_entity_poly.pdbx_seq_one_letter_code
_entity_poly.pdbx_strand_id
1 'polypeptide(L)'
;DMLSRRDIAAEGEHRAVLEAYRMFAHDRGWVRRLEEAVRNGLTAEAAVEKVQSDMRARMMHMTDPFIRERLHDFDDLANRLLRQLMGRAEGAGGEDGPKDAIIVARSMGAAELLDYRRDQLRGLILEEGTATSHVVIVARALGLPVVGQAKGVVSMSENGDAIIIDGDDGGVHLRPTAEVEGVIVEKVQFRAKRQEQYRALRDVAAESKDGVAIHLLMNAGLLVDLPQLSASGATGIGLFRTELQFMVSSSMPKASEQERLYAAVLDAAGAMPVTFRTLDIGGDKILPYLHQSAEENPALGYRAIRLALDRPGLMRTQLRGLLKAAAGRELRVMFPMITELAELRQARDLISREFKHLTKFGHVMPRRLKIGAMIEVPSLLFQLDELHQLVDFVS
;
A
#
# COMPACT_ATOMS: atom_id res chain seq x y z
N ASP A 1 14.91 -12.19 16.02
CA ASP A 1 13.85 -12.59 15.05
C ASP A 1 12.88 -11.42 14.95
N MET A 2 12.85 -10.69 13.83
CA MET A 2 11.97 -9.52 13.68
C MET A 2 10.50 -9.91 13.72
N LEU A 3 10.17 -11.14 13.35
CA LEU A 3 8.80 -11.67 13.32
C LEU A 3 8.25 -12.01 14.71
N SER A 4 9.07 -11.95 15.77
CA SER A 4 8.66 -12.24 17.15
C SER A 4 8.45 -10.99 18.01
N ARG A 5 8.72 -9.79 17.49
CA ARG A 5 8.48 -8.53 18.21
C ARG A 5 6.98 -8.23 18.29
N ARG A 6 6.46 -8.08 19.51
CA ARG A 6 5.03 -7.85 19.82
C ARG A 6 4.46 -6.52 19.29
N ASP A 7 5.33 -5.59 18.88
CA ASP A 7 4.94 -4.28 18.35
C ASP A 7 4.57 -4.32 16.86
N ILE A 8 4.80 -5.45 16.18
CA ILE A 8 4.39 -5.69 14.80
C ILE A 8 3.08 -6.47 14.84
N ALA A 9 2.03 -5.94 14.23
CA ALA A 9 0.72 -6.60 14.16
C ALA A 9 0.89 -8.05 13.66
N ALA A 10 0.21 -9.00 14.32
CA ALA A 10 0.38 -10.44 14.09
C ALA A 10 0.05 -10.88 12.65
N GLU A 11 -0.70 -10.07 11.90
CA GLU A 11 -0.96 -10.20 10.46
C GLU A 11 -0.92 -8.80 9.79
N GLY A 12 -0.25 -8.68 8.64
CA GLY A 12 -0.15 -7.41 7.90
C GLY A 12 0.95 -7.38 6.82
N GLU A 13 0.92 -6.35 5.97
CA GLU A 13 1.82 -6.17 4.81
C GLU A 13 3.30 -6.03 5.18
N HIS A 14 3.59 -5.49 6.36
CA HIS A 14 4.95 -5.43 6.93
C HIS A 14 5.56 -6.83 7.08
N ARG A 15 4.74 -7.84 7.42
CA ARG A 15 5.19 -9.23 7.49
C ARG A 15 5.46 -9.81 6.11
N ALA A 16 4.66 -9.48 5.10
CA ALA A 16 4.87 -9.95 3.73
C ALA A 16 6.18 -9.40 3.13
N VAL A 17 6.49 -8.13 3.39
CA VAL A 17 7.80 -7.53 3.07
C VAL A 17 8.91 -8.29 3.81
N LEU A 18 8.79 -8.48 5.13
CA LEU A 18 9.79 -9.22 5.91
C LEU A 18 9.94 -10.68 5.45
N GLU A 19 8.87 -11.33 5.00
CA GLU A 19 8.88 -12.68 4.44
C GLU A 19 9.55 -12.72 3.05
N ALA A 20 9.36 -11.70 2.20
CA ALA A 20 10.09 -11.55 0.95
C ALA A 20 11.59 -11.36 1.21
N TYR A 21 11.96 -10.48 2.15
CA TYR A 21 13.35 -10.33 2.61
C TYR A 21 13.90 -11.65 3.15
N ARG A 22 13.11 -12.41 3.92
CA ARG A 22 13.52 -13.73 4.42
C ARG A 22 13.74 -14.74 3.28
N MET A 23 12.89 -14.73 2.25
CA MET A 23 13.07 -15.57 1.07
C MET A 23 14.35 -15.24 0.31
N PHE A 24 14.67 -13.96 0.13
CA PHE A 24 15.93 -13.53 -0.49
C PHE A 24 17.14 -13.85 0.37
N ALA A 25 17.04 -13.63 1.68
CA ALA A 25 18.10 -13.96 2.62
C ALA A 25 18.45 -15.45 2.61
N HIS A 26 17.46 -16.30 2.34
CA HIS A 26 17.62 -17.75 2.18
C HIS A 26 17.71 -18.20 0.72
N ASP A 27 17.90 -17.29 -0.24
CA ASP A 27 18.10 -17.67 -1.63
C ASP A 27 19.39 -18.49 -1.76
N ARG A 28 19.22 -19.75 -2.15
CA ARG A 28 20.33 -20.71 -2.28
C ARG A 28 21.38 -20.24 -3.28
N GLY A 29 20.99 -19.50 -4.31
CA GLY A 29 21.91 -18.97 -5.31
C GLY A 29 22.77 -17.83 -4.77
N TRP A 30 22.18 -16.92 -4.01
CA TRP A 30 22.86 -15.80 -3.36
C TRP A 30 23.83 -16.28 -2.29
N VAL A 31 23.37 -17.14 -1.37
CA VAL A 31 24.22 -17.72 -0.31
C VAL A 31 25.40 -18.48 -0.92
N ARG A 32 25.16 -19.29 -1.96
CA ARG A 32 26.24 -20.01 -2.63
C ARG A 32 27.28 -19.08 -3.26
N ARG A 33 26.86 -17.98 -3.91
CA ARG A 33 27.80 -17.00 -4.48
C ARG A 33 28.65 -16.32 -3.41
N LEU A 34 28.05 -15.98 -2.26
CA LEU A 34 28.77 -15.43 -1.12
C LEU A 34 29.80 -16.44 -0.57
N GLU A 35 29.38 -17.68 -0.34
CA GLU A 35 30.28 -18.74 0.14
C GLU A 35 31.42 -19.04 -0.85
N GLU A 36 31.14 -19.07 -2.15
CA GLU A 36 32.16 -19.25 -3.19
C GLU A 36 33.16 -18.09 -3.20
N ALA A 37 32.69 -16.85 -3.06
CA ALA A 37 33.56 -15.67 -2.96
C ALA A 37 34.48 -15.75 -1.73
N VAL A 38 33.96 -16.18 -0.57
CA VAL A 38 34.77 -16.41 0.64
C VAL A 38 35.75 -17.56 0.45
N ARG A 39 35.31 -18.70 -0.10
CA ARG A 39 36.19 -19.85 -0.40
C ARG A 39 37.32 -19.50 -1.36
N ASN A 40 37.10 -18.53 -2.24
CA ASN A 40 38.12 -18.00 -3.17
C ASN A 40 39.07 -16.97 -2.52
N GLY A 41 39.02 -16.80 -1.19
CA GLY A 41 39.99 -16.01 -0.41
C GLY A 41 39.55 -14.59 -0.05
N LEU A 42 38.28 -14.22 -0.30
CA LEU A 42 37.75 -12.93 0.17
C LEU A 42 37.31 -13.01 1.63
N THR A 43 37.39 -11.90 2.36
CA THR A 43 36.71 -11.77 3.66
C THR A 43 35.20 -11.80 3.47
N ALA A 44 34.45 -12.07 4.54
CA ALA A 44 33.00 -12.14 4.47
C ALA A 44 32.41 -10.81 3.95
N GLU A 45 32.92 -9.68 4.39
CA GLU A 45 32.50 -8.33 3.99
C GLU A 45 32.80 -8.08 2.51
N ALA A 46 34.03 -8.36 2.08
CA ALA A 46 34.46 -8.19 0.69
C ALA A 46 33.66 -9.12 -0.26
N ALA A 47 33.26 -10.30 0.22
CA ALA A 47 32.38 -11.19 -0.52
C ALA A 47 30.98 -10.60 -0.72
N VAL A 48 30.39 -9.95 0.30
CA VAL A 48 29.09 -9.27 0.17
C VAL A 48 29.19 -8.11 -0.83
N GLU A 49 30.18 -7.22 -0.67
CA GLU A 49 30.35 -6.08 -1.59
C GLU A 49 30.55 -6.53 -3.04
N LYS A 50 31.37 -7.56 -3.26
CA LYS A 50 31.60 -8.11 -4.60
C LYS A 50 30.32 -8.66 -5.22
N VAL A 51 29.60 -9.53 -4.50
CA VAL A 51 28.36 -10.13 -5.00
C VAL A 51 27.28 -9.07 -5.24
N GLN A 52 27.25 -8.03 -4.41
CA GLN A 52 26.38 -6.87 -4.60
C GLN A 52 26.74 -6.08 -5.86
N SER A 53 28.01 -5.71 -6.03
CA SER A 53 28.49 -4.98 -7.20
C SER A 53 28.25 -5.77 -8.50
N ASP A 54 28.51 -7.08 -8.50
CA ASP A 54 28.26 -7.95 -9.66
C ASP A 54 26.78 -7.99 -10.03
N MET A 55 25.89 -8.02 -9.03
CA MET A 55 24.45 -8.04 -9.28
C MET A 55 23.94 -6.68 -9.76
N ARG A 56 24.44 -5.58 -9.16
CA ARG A 56 24.17 -4.21 -9.61
C ARG A 56 24.61 -4.00 -11.06
N ALA A 57 25.81 -4.45 -11.43
CA ALA A 57 26.32 -4.37 -12.79
C ALA A 57 25.43 -5.13 -13.79
N ARG A 58 24.97 -6.33 -13.45
CA ARG A 58 24.03 -7.11 -14.28
C ARG A 58 22.68 -6.42 -14.43
N MET A 59 22.18 -5.79 -13.37
CA MET A 59 20.88 -5.15 -13.34
C MET A 59 20.87 -3.72 -13.91
N MET A 60 21.99 -3.01 -13.93
CA MET A 60 22.09 -1.66 -14.54
C MET A 60 21.82 -1.67 -16.05
N HIS A 61 22.00 -2.81 -16.73
CA HIS A 61 21.64 -2.98 -18.14
C HIS A 61 20.15 -3.28 -18.36
N MET A 62 19.36 -3.42 -17.29
CA MET A 62 17.93 -3.69 -17.37
C MET A 62 17.14 -2.39 -17.24
N THR A 63 16.33 -2.08 -18.24
CA THR A 63 15.52 -0.85 -18.29
C THR A 63 14.24 -0.92 -17.46
N ASP A 64 13.86 -2.12 -17.01
CA ASP A 64 12.62 -2.39 -16.27
C ASP A 64 12.63 -1.73 -14.87
N PRO A 65 11.70 -0.79 -14.59
CA PRO A 65 11.55 -0.16 -13.28
C PRO A 65 11.36 -1.16 -12.13
N PHE A 66 10.70 -2.29 -12.37
CA PHE A 66 10.47 -3.32 -11.34
C PHE A 66 11.77 -4.00 -10.91
N ILE A 67 12.65 -4.28 -11.87
CA ILE A 67 13.96 -4.86 -11.58
C ILE A 67 14.84 -3.87 -10.81
N ARG A 68 14.68 -2.57 -11.08
CA ARG A 68 15.35 -1.49 -10.34
C ARG A 68 14.89 -1.43 -8.88
N GLU A 69 13.61 -1.64 -8.62
CA GLU A 69 13.06 -1.69 -7.25
C GLU A 69 13.52 -2.96 -6.50
N ARG A 70 13.53 -4.12 -7.17
CA ARG A 70 14.13 -5.37 -6.63
C ARG A 70 15.62 -5.23 -6.32
N LEU A 71 16.35 -4.46 -7.12
CA LEU A 71 17.76 -4.16 -6.87
C LEU A 71 17.93 -3.35 -5.59
N HIS A 72 17.04 -2.39 -5.32
CA HIS A 72 17.04 -1.64 -4.05
C HIS A 72 16.80 -2.56 -2.85
N ASP A 73 15.79 -3.45 -2.91
CA ASP A 73 15.56 -4.42 -1.83
C ASP A 73 16.76 -5.34 -1.57
N PHE A 74 17.45 -5.74 -2.66
CA PHE A 74 18.66 -6.54 -2.55
C PHE A 74 19.83 -5.75 -1.96
N ASP A 75 20.01 -4.50 -2.39
CA ASP A 75 21.04 -3.61 -1.86
C ASP A 75 20.84 -3.38 -0.36
N ASP A 76 19.60 -3.21 0.08
CA ASP A 76 19.27 -3.08 1.51
C ASP A 76 19.66 -4.34 2.31
N LEU A 77 19.40 -5.52 1.74
CA LEU A 77 19.73 -6.79 2.38
C LEU A 77 21.25 -7.03 2.45
N ALA A 78 21.97 -6.68 1.39
CA ALA A 78 23.44 -6.72 1.35
C ALA A 78 24.06 -5.73 2.36
N ASN A 79 23.58 -4.48 2.39
CA ASN A 79 24.02 -3.46 3.34
C ASN A 79 23.76 -3.90 4.80
N ARG A 80 22.61 -4.54 5.04
CA ARG A 80 22.28 -5.11 6.36
C ARG A 80 23.23 -6.23 6.77
N LEU A 81 23.54 -7.15 5.86
CA LEU A 81 24.50 -8.22 6.12
C LEU A 81 25.90 -7.67 6.40
N LEU A 82 26.35 -6.67 5.64
CA LEU A 82 27.61 -5.96 5.88
C LEU A 82 27.67 -5.35 7.29
N ARG A 83 26.61 -4.65 7.72
CA ARG A 83 26.54 -4.09 9.07
C ARG A 83 26.66 -5.14 10.16
N GLN A 84 26.03 -6.31 9.97
CA GLN A 84 26.15 -7.43 10.90
C GLN A 84 27.57 -8.00 10.96
N LEU A 85 28.20 -8.22 9.79
CA LEU A 85 29.57 -8.73 9.69
C LEU A 85 30.60 -7.77 10.31
N MET A 86 30.39 -6.47 10.15
CA MET A 86 31.23 -5.42 10.75
C MET A 86 31.03 -5.26 12.27
N GLY A 87 30.22 -6.10 12.93
CA GLY A 87 29.94 -6.01 14.36
C GLY A 87 29.08 -4.81 14.76
N ARG A 88 28.47 -4.10 13.80
CA ARG A 88 27.54 -2.98 14.02
C ARG A 88 26.09 -3.48 14.02
N ALA A 89 25.86 -4.63 14.65
CA ALA A 89 24.60 -5.37 14.60
C ALA A 89 23.42 -4.65 15.27
N GLU A 90 23.70 -3.67 16.13
CA GLU A 90 22.70 -2.76 16.69
C GLU A 90 22.47 -1.64 15.69
N GLY A 91 21.42 -1.78 14.86
CA GLY A 91 20.85 -0.64 14.16
C GLY A 91 20.50 0.45 15.19
N ALA A 92 20.46 1.71 14.76
CA ALA A 92 20.17 2.87 15.62
C ALA A 92 18.81 2.84 16.36
N GLY A 93 18.03 1.74 16.26
CA GLY A 93 16.77 1.46 16.93
C GLY A 93 16.84 0.44 18.09
N GLY A 94 17.98 0.30 18.77
CA GLY A 94 18.09 -0.45 20.04
C GLY A 94 17.24 0.17 21.17
N GLU A 95 17.22 -0.46 22.36
CA GLU A 95 16.50 0.08 23.55
C GLU A 95 16.97 1.50 23.92
N ASP A 96 18.24 1.82 23.66
CA ASP A 96 18.86 3.14 23.88
C ASP A 96 18.80 4.09 22.66
N GLY A 97 17.98 3.77 21.66
CA GLY A 97 17.81 4.60 20.47
C GLY A 97 17.26 6.01 20.79
N PRO A 98 17.54 7.02 19.95
CA PRO A 98 17.10 8.40 20.18
C PRO A 98 15.56 8.47 20.24
N LYS A 99 15.04 9.11 21.29
CA LYS A 99 13.61 9.38 21.43
C LYS A 99 13.21 10.54 20.53
N ASP A 100 12.00 10.48 20.00
CA ASP A 100 11.40 11.52 19.16
C ASP A 100 12.23 11.89 17.90
N ALA A 101 12.92 10.90 17.33
CA ALA A 101 13.83 11.08 16.22
C ALA A 101 13.12 11.30 14.87
N ILE A 102 13.70 12.17 14.06
CA ILE A 102 13.41 12.29 12.63
C ILE A 102 14.57 11.66 11.87
N ILE A 103 14.26 10.68 11.02
CA ILE A 103 15.27 9.98 10.23
C ILE A 103 15.49 10.73 8.92
N VAL A 104 16.74 11.08 8.65
CA VAL A 104 17.19 11.67 7.39
C VAL A 104 18.08 10.65 6.68
N ALA A 105 17.71 10.27 5.47
CA ALA A 105 18.48 9.31 4.68
C ALA A 105 18.49 9.70 3.20
N ARG A 106 19.53 9.27 2.47
CA ARG A 106 19.53 9.43 1.01
C ARG A 106 18.43 8.56 0.41
N SER A 107 18.48 7.29 0.74
CA SER A 107 17.46 6.29 0.46
C SER A 107 17.36 5.36 1.67
N MET A 108 16.21 4.71 1.85
CA MET A 108 15.98 3.78 2.96
C MET A 108 15.02 2.68 2.53
N GLY A 109 15.31 1.46 2.97
CA GLY A 109 14.43 0.31 2.80
C GLY A 109 13.28 0.27 3.80
N ALA A 110 12.17 -0.36 3.41
CA ALA A 110 11.03 -0.58 4.32
C ALA A 110 11.43 -1.42 5.55
N ALA A 111 12.31 -2.42 5.37
CA ALA A 111 12.78 -3.26 6.47
C ALA A 111 13.68 -2.50 7.46
N GLU A 112 14.45 -1.52 6.96
CA GLU A 112 15.30 -0.67 7.79
C GLU A 112 14.48 0.29 8.64
N LEU A 113 13.39 0.86 8.09
CA LEU A 113 12.45 1.67 8.86
C LEU A 113 11.79 0.86 10.00
N LEU A 114 11.51 -0.43 9.78
CA LEU A 114 10.91 -1.33 10.77
C LEU A 114 11.89 -1.78 11.87
N ASP A 115 13.19 -1.56 11.71
CA ASP A 115 14.16 -1.84 12.76
C ASP A 115 14.02 -0.86 13.94
N TYR A 116 13.48 0.34 13.68
CA TYR A 116 13.18 1.35 14.68
C TYR A 116 11.86 1.09 15.37
N ARG A 117 11.77 1.46 16.66
CA ARG A 117 10.50 1.39 17.37
C ARG A 117 9.61 2.56 16.99
N ARG A 118 8.30 2.30 16.84
CA ARG A 118 7.34 3.33 16.42
C ARG A 118 7.28 4.52 17.38
N ASP A 119 7.46 4.30 18.68
CA ASP A 119 7.46 5.33 19.72
C ASP A 119 8.71 6.21 19.71
N GLN A 120 9.79 5.77 19.06
CA GLN A 120 11.02 6.55 18.88
C GLN A 120 10.95 7.48 17.67
N LEU A 121 10.07 7.20 16.69
CA LEU A 121 10.05 7.92 15.41
C LEU A 121 8.97 9.01 15.34
N ARG A 122 9.36 10.18 14.83
CA ARG A 122 8.47 11.32 14.56
C ARG A 122 8.36 11.71 13.10
N GLY A 123 9.26 11.24 12.24
CA GLY A 123 9.13 11.43 10.80
C GLY A 123 10.29 10.84 10.00
N LEU A 124 10.14 10.89 8.68
CA LEU A 124 11.11 10.37 7.71
C LEU A 124 11.34 11.39 6.58
N ILE A 125 12.60 11.67 6.27
CA ILE A 125 12.99 12.52 5.16
C ILE A 125 13.93 11.73 4.24
N LEU A 126 13.59 11.69 2.96
CA LEU A 126 14.35 10.98 1.93
C LEU A 126 14.83 11.95 0.86
N GLU A 127 16.13 11.90 0.54
CA GLU A 127 16.72 12.61 -0.59
C GLU A 127 16.22 12.04 -1.93
N GLU A 128 16.13 10.70 -1.99
CA GLU A 128 15.71 9.89 -3.12
C GLU A 128 14.54 9.01 -2.67
N GLY A 129 13.31 9.50 -2.84
CA GLY A 129 12.09 8.76 -2.50
C GLY A 129 10.88 9.33 -3.23
N THR A 130 10.11 8.46 -3.87
CA THR A 130 8.84 8.83 -4.54
C THR A 130 7.67 8.48 -3.64
N ALA A 131 6.50 9.10 -3.89
CA ALA A 131 5.27 8.78 -3.17
C ALA A 131 4.86 7.29 -3.27
N THR A 132 5.39 6.57 -4.27
CA THR A 132 5.12 5.15 -4.53
C THR A 132 6.16 4.21 -3.92
N SER A 133 7.27 4.71 -3.37
CA SER A 133 8.31 3.84 -2.80
C SER A 133 7.79 3.05 -1.60
N HIS A 134 8.13 1.77 -1.49
CA HIS A 134 7.67 0.89 -0.41
C HIS A 134 7.87 1.46 1.00
N VAL A 135 9.01 2.12 1.25
CA VAL A 135 9.28 2.78 2.54
C VAL A 135 8.28 3.90 2.87
N VAL A 136 7.83 4.66 1.86
CA VAL A 136 6.87 5.76 2.03
C VAL A 136 5.47 5.22 2.34
N ILE A 137 5.07 4.13 1.67
CA ILE A 137 3.82 3.42 1.95
C ILE A 137 3.81 2.91 3.39
N VAL A 138 4.90 2.27 3.81
CA VAL A 138 5.06 1.76 5.18
C VAL A 138 5.05 2.89 6.21
N ALA A 139 5.82 3.95 5.99
CA ALA A 139 5.85 5.11 6.88
C ALA A 139 4.47 5.77 7.03
N ARG A 140 3.70 5.86 5.95
CA ARG A 140 2.32 6.37 5.96
C ARG A 140 1.39 5.46 6.76
N ALA A 141 1.50 4.13 6.61
CA ALA A 141 0.73 3.17 7.40
C ALA A 141 1.06 3.25 8.90
N LEU A 142 2.31 3.59 9.25
CA LEU A 142 2.74 3.88 10.61
C LEU A 142 2.29 5.27 11.10
N GLY A 143 1.69 6.11 10.25
CA GLY A 143 1.28 7.47 10.59
C GLY A 143 2.47 8.41 10.84
N LEU A 144 3.61 8.16 10.19
CA LEU A 144 4.76 9.06 10.20
C LEU A 144 4.58 10.12 9.09
N PRO A 145 4.85 11.40 9.35
CA PRO A 145 5.01 12.40 8.29
C PRO A 145 6.27 12.07 7.48
N VAL A 146 6.14 12.15 6.15
CA VAL A 146 7.21 11.79 5.21
C VAL A 146 7.38 12.89 4.18
N VAL A 147 8.62 13.30 3.95
CA VAL A 147 8.99 14.16 2.80
C VAL A 147 10.02 13.42 1.96
N GLY A 148 9.66 13.14 0.70
CA GLY A 148 10.57 12.58 -0.29
C GLY A 148 11.12 13.66 -1.21
N GLN A 149 12.18 13.32 -1.96
CA GLN A 149 12.84 14.21 -2.91
C GLN A 149 13.47 15.47 -2.28
N ALA A 150 13.85 15.41 -1.00
CA ALA A 150 14.52 16.48 -0.28
C ALA A 150 16.01 16.54 -0.67
N LYS A 151 16.29 17.01 -1.90
CA LYS A 151 17.65 17.05 -2.47
C LYS A 151 18.63 17.79 -1.57
N GLY A 152 19.79 17.19 -1.30
CA GLY A 152 20.85 17.78 -0.49
C GLY A 152 20.61 17.73 1.02
N VAL A 153 19.46 17.24 1.50
CA VAL A 153 19.12 17.24 2.93
C VAL A 153 20.17 16.52 3.77
N VAL A 154 20.67 15.37 3.30
CA VAL A 154 21.67 14.56 4.00
C VAL A 154 22.97 15.33 4.20
N SER A 155 23.36 16.14 3.22
CA SER A 155 24.57 16.98 3.31
C SER A 155 24.40 18.23 4.16
N MET A 156 23.15 18.63 4.42
CA MET A 156 22.81 19.84 5.17
C MET A 156 22.44 19.57 6.63
N SER A 157 22.15 18.32 6.97
CA SER A 157 21.76 17.85 8.31
C SER A 157 22.90 17.15 9.04
N GLU A 158 22.95 17.34 10.36
CA GLU A 158 23.83 16.64 11.28
C GLU A 158 23.02 15.89 12.35
N ASN A 159 23.61 14.85 12.93
CA ASN A 159 22.98 14.11 14.02
C ASN A 159 22.75 15.03 15.22
N GLY A 160 21.50 15.11 15.69
CA GLY A 160 21.10 15.96 16.81
C GLY A 160 20.53 17.32 16.40
N ASP A 161 20.47 17.64 15.11
CA ASP A 161 19.76 18.82 14.63
C ASP A 161 18.28 18.78 15.02
N ALA A 162 17.75 19.92 15.46
CA ALA A 162 16.31 20.13 15.51
C ALA A 162 15.77 20.23 14.09
N ILE A 163 14.75 19.44 13.77
CA ILE A 163 14.14 19.39 12.44
C ILE A 163 12.62 19.48 12.59
N ILE A 164 11.99 20.29 11.73
CA ILE A 164 10.54 20.29 11.56
C ILE A 164 10.20 19.73 10.19
N ILE A 165 9.26 18.80 10.15
CA ILE A 165 8.66 18.29 8.92
C ILE A 165 7.25 18.85 8.79
N ASP A 166 7.00 19.58 7.71
CA ASP A 166 5.66 19.95 7.28
C ASP A 166 5.21 19.03 6.15
N GLY A 167 4.52 17.95 6.51
CA GLY A 167 4.02 16.96 5.54
C GLY A 167 2.86 17.46 4.67
N ASP A 168 2.20 18.56 5.06
CA ASP A 168 1.09 19.12 4.30
C ASP A 168 1.62 20.00 3.15
N ASP A 169 2.64 20.82 3.43
CA ASP A 169 3.28 21.70 2.45
C ASP A 169 4.53 21.07 1.78
N GLY A 170 4.94 19.87 2.23
CA GLY A 170 6.13 19.18 1.74
C GLY A 170 7.45 19.83 2.16
N GLY A 171 7.43 20.64 3.23
CA GLY A 171 8.57 21.42 3.71
C GLY A 171 9.40 20.70 4.77
N VAL A 172 10.71 20.96 4.76
CA VAL A 172 11.64 20.52 5.82
C VAL A 172 12.41 21.74 6.30
N HIS A 173 12.38 22.01 7.60
CA HIS A 173 13.15 23.07 8.23
C HIS A 173 14.23 22.45 9.11
N LEU A 174 15.50 22.62 8.71
CA LEU A 174 16.66 22.22 9.50
C LEU A 174 17.09 23.37 10.42
N ARG A 175 17.33 23.07 11.71
CA ARG A 175 17.70 24.06 12.74
C ARG A 175 16.78 25.30 12.68
N PRO A 176 15.45 25.13 12.82
CA PRO A 176 14.50 26.22 12.69
C PRO A 176 14.79 27.32 13.73
N THR A 177 14.54 28.57 13.35
CA THR A 177 14.57 29.68 14.31
C THR A 177 13.33 29.62 15.21
N ALA A 178 13.40 30.25 16.38
CA ALA A 178 12.26 30.35 17.30
C ALA A 178 11.00 30.96 16.66
N GLU A 179 11.16 31.83 15.65
CA GLU A 179 10.05 32.38 14.88
C GLU A 179 9.35 31.29 14.05
N VAL A 180 10.11 30.46 13.34
CA VAL A 180 9.58 29.33 12.54
C VAL A 180 8.93 28.30 13.47
N GLU A 181 9.56 27.99 14.60
CA GLU A 181 8.98 27.10 15.62
C GLU A 181 7.63 27.64 16.12
N GLY A 182 7.54 28.94 16.44
CA GLY A 182 6.32 29.59 16.88
C GLY A 182 5.18 29.48 15.86
N VAL A 183 5.47 29.76 14.58
CA VAL A 183 4.47 29.64 13.49
C VAL A 183 3.97 28.20 13.35
N ILE A 184 4.87 27.21 13.42
CA ILE A 184 4.49 25.80 13.31
C ILE A 184 3.68 25.36 14.52
N VAL A 185 4.05 25.78 15.74
CA VAL A 185 3.29 25.50 16.96
C VAL A 185 1.87 26.07 16.85
N GLU A 186 1.71 27.30 16.37
CA GLU A 186 0.39 27.89 16.12
C GLU A 186 -0.40 27.10 15.07
N LYS A 187 0.24 26.70 13.96
CA LYS A 187 -0.38 25.85 12.92
C LYS A 187 -0.87 24.52 13.52
N VAL A 188 -0.07 23.88 14.38
CA VAL A 188 -0.43 22.64 15.08
C VAL A 188 -1.59 22.86 16.05
N GLN A 189 -1.57 23.93 16.84
CA GLN A 189 -2.66 24.26 17.77
C GLN A 189 -3.97 24.55 17.04
N PHE A 190 -3.92 25.33 15.96
CA PHE A 190 -5.08 25.61 15.12
C PHE A 190 -5.66 24.33 14.50
N ARG A 191 -4.78 23.43 14.04
CA ARG A 191 -5.18 22.10 13.56
C ARG A 191 -5.82 21.27 14.66
N ALA A 192 -5.25 21.26 15.86
CA ALA A 192 -5.82 20.53 17.00
C ALA A 192 -7.23 21.05 17.35
N LYS A 193 -7.42 22.36 17.37
CA LYS A 193 -8.72 23.00 17.61
C LYS A 193 -9.74 22.66 16.51
N ARG A 194 -9.34 22.68 15.23
CA ARG A 194 -10.21 22.22 14.11
C ARG A 194 -10.52 20.73 14.22
N GLN A 195 -9.55 19.92 14.62
CA GLN A 195 -9.75 18.48 14.81
C GLN A 195 -10.75 18.20 15.93
N GLU A 196 -10.73 18.98 17.00
CA GLU A 196 -11.72 18.90 18.08
C GLU A 196 -13.12 19.26 17.60
N GLN A 197 -13.26 20.33 16.80
CA GLN A 197 -14.52 20.67 16.13
C GLN A 197 -15.01 19.53 15.24
N TYR A 198 -14.12 18.90 14.46
CA TYR A 198 -14.50 17.77 13.60
C TYR A 198 -14.88 16.51 14.40
N ARG A 199 -14.21 16.25 15.53
CA ARG A 199 -14.60 15.16 16.44
C ARG A 199 -16.00 15.36 16.99
N ALA A 200 -16.40 16.60 17.26
CA ALA A 200 -17.77 16.91 17.70
C ALA A 200 -18.82 16.65 16.61
N LEU A 201 -18.44 16.66 15.32
CA LEU A 201 -19.33 16.36 14.20
C LEU A 201 -19.49 14.86 13.92
N ARG A 202 -18.71 13.99 14.58
CA ARG A 202 -18.70 12.54 14.32
C ARG A 202 -20.09 11.90 14.38
N ASP A 203 -20.88 12.26 15.38
CA ASP A 203 -22.21 11.68 15.63
C ASP A 203 -23.35 12.55 15.07
N VAL A 204 -23.02 13.61 14.34
CA VAL A 204 -23.99 14.52 13.72
C VAL A 204 -24.41 13.97 12.36
N ALA A 205 -25.71 13.93 12.09
CA ALA A 205 -26.24 13.49 10.80
C ALA A 205 -25.72 14.38 9.66
N ALA A 206 -25.28 13.76 8.56
CA ALA A 206 -24.81 14.47 7.39
C ALA A 206 -26.03 14.92 6.54
N GLU A 207 -26.46 16.15 6.78
CA GLU A 207 -27.61 16.76 6.14
C GLU A 207 -27.26 18.18 5.67
N SER A 208 -27.68 18.54 4.46
CA SER A 208 -27.52 19.89 3.94
C SER A 208 -28.47 20.87 4.63
N LYS A 209 -28.23 22.18 4.48
CA LYS A 209 -29.06 23.22 5.13
C LYS A 209 -30.53 23.22 4.67
N ASP A 210 -30.79 22.68 3.48
CA ASP A 210 -32.11 22.49 2.88
C ASP A 210 -32.71 21.10 3.15
N GLY A 211 -32.08 20.29 4.00
CA GLY A 211 -32.64 19.05 4.53
C GLY A 211 -32.35 17.79 3.71
N VAL A 212 -31.40 17.84 2.78
CA VAL A 212 -31.02 16.69 1.96
C VAL A 212 -29.99 15.86 2.71
N ALA A 213 -30.40 14.67 3.15
CA ALA A 213 -29.49 13.69 3.75
C ALA A 213 -28.49 13.16 2.72
N ILE A 214 -27.21 13.10 3.13
CA ILE A 214 -26.13 12.52 2.33
C ILE A 214 -25.39 11.45 3.13
N HIS A 215 -24.77 10.50 2.44
CA HIS A 215 -23.95 9.48 3.07
C HIS A 215 -22.47 9.84 2.96
N LEU A 216 -21.81 10.01 4.10
CA LEU A 216 -20.36 10.18 4.15
C LEU A 216 -19.72 8.81 4.33
N LEU A 217 -19.10 8.33 3.27
CA LEU A 217 -18.44 7.03 3.24
C LEU A 217 -16.93 7.19 3.19
N MET A 218 -16.21 6.28 3.86
CA MET A 218 -14.75 6.29 3.91
C MET A 218 -14.16 5.53 2.72
N ASN A 219 -13.02 6.02 2.22
CA ASN A 219 -12.17 5.27 1.30
C ASN A 219 -11.11 4.53 2.11
N ALA A 220 -10.91 3.25 1.82
CA ALA A 220 -9.94 2.40 2.47
C ALA A 220 -9.19 1.55 1.44
N GLY A 221 -8.04 1.02 1.82
CA GLY A 221 -7.35 0.00 1.02
C GLY A 221 -6.64 -1.05 1.84
N LEU A 222 -6.49 -0.82 3.15
CA LEU A 222 -5.80 -1.71 4.09
C LEU A 222 -6.65 -1.99 5.32
N LEU A 223 -6.35 -3.09 6.02
CA LEU A 223 -6.99 -3.41 7.30
C LEU A 223 -6.67 -2.37 8.38
N VAL A 224 -5.49 -1.72 8.31
CA VAL A 224 -5.08 -0.66 9.25
C VAL A 224 -5.96 0.60 9.13
N ASP A 225 -6.68 0.77 8.03
CA ASP A 225 -7.62 1.88 7.84
C ASP A 225 -8.94 1.67 8.61
N LEU A 226 -9.30 0.42 8.92
CA LEU A 226 -10.62 0.07 9.44
C LEU A 226 -10.95 0.67 10.82
N PRO A 227 -10.02 0.81 11.78
CA PRO A 227 -10.28 1.54 13.01
C PRO A 227 -10.77 2.98 12.79
N GLN A 228 -10.35 3.63 11.70
CA GLN A 228 -10.77 4.99 11.34
C GLN A 228 -12.24 5.06 10.91
N LEU A 229 -12.84 3.95 10.48
CA LEU A 229 -14.26 3.91 10.11
C LEU A 229 -15.12 4.33 11.31
N SER A 230 -14.83 3.76 12.47
CA SER A 230 -15.53 4.11 13.71
C SER A 230 -15.19 5.54 14.16
N ALA A 231 -13.92 5.94 14.08
CA ALA A 231 -13.44 7.21 14.60
C ALA A 231 -13.91 8.42 13.78
N SER A 232 -14.17 8.24 12.49
CA SER A 232 -14.56 9.31 11.56
C SER A 232 -16.07 9.60 11.54
N GLY A 233 -16.91 8.68 12.03
CA GLY A 233 -18.37 8.82 11.91
C GLY A 233 -18.89 8.45 10.51
N ALA A 234 -18.05 7.89 9.65
CA ALA A 234 -18.45 7.44 8.33
C ALA A 234 -19.52 6.33 8.41
N THR A 235 -20.53 6.42 7.54
CA THR A 235 -21.66 5.48 7.53
C THR A 235 -21.38 4.21 6.72
N GLY A 236 -20.10 3.92 6.44
CA GLY A 236 -19.64 2.77 5.66
C GLY A 236 -18.40 3.06 4.82
N ILE A 237 -17.98 2.06 4.04
CA ILE A 237 -16.82 2.13 3.14
C ILE A 237 -17.34 2.30 1.71
N GLY A 238 -17.10 3.46 1.12
CA GLY A 238 -17.57 3.84 -0.22
C GLY A 238 -16.66 3.31 -1.32
N LEU A 239 -15.40 3.08 -0.98
CA LEU A 239 -14.40 2.49 -1.86
C LEU A 239 -13.37 1.73 -1.04
N PHE A 240 -13.36 0.41 -1.16
CA PHE A 240 -12.26 -0.45 -0.73
C PHE A 240 -11.40 -0.79 -1.94
N ARG A 241 -10.19 -0.23 -1.98
CA ARG A 241 -9.18 -0.48 -3.01
C ARG A 241 -8.57 -1.85 -2.80
N THR A 242 -8.78 -2.77 -3.73
CA THR A 242 -8.25 -4.13 -3.59
C THR A 242 -6.82 -4.26 -4.07
N GLU A 243 -6.30 -3.27 -4.80
CA GLU A 243 -5.01 -3.35 -5.49
C GLU A 243 -3.82 -3.39 -4.55
N LEU A 244 -3.91 -2.74 -3.39
CA LEU A 244 -2.80 -2.65 -2.45
C LEU A 244 -2.30 -4.04 -2.04
N GLN A 245 -3.22 -4.96 -1.72
CA GLN A 245 -2.88 -6.36 -1.39
C GLN A 245 -2.08 -7.06 -2.51
N PHE A 246 -2.34 -6.73 -3.77
CA PHE A 246 -1.64 -7.31 -4.90
C PHE A 246 -0.27 -6.67 -5.09
N MET A 247 -0.16 -5.35 -4.86
CA MET A 247 1.09 -4.62 -4.97
C MET A 247 2.10 -5.00 -3.89
N VAL A 248 1.65 -5.18 -2.64
CA VAL A 248 2.56 -5.49 -1.52
C VAL A 248 2.96 -6.96 -1.45
N SER A 249 2.25 -7.84 -2.18
CA SER A 249 2.52 -9.27 -2.15
C SER A 249 3.66 -9.62 -3.10
N SER A 250 4.55 -10.52 -2.67
CA SER A 250 5.65 -11.03 -3.52
C SER A 250 5.16 -11.96 -4.64
N SER A 251 3.93 -12.47 -4.50
CA SER A 251 3.26 -13.37 -5.44
C SER A 251 1.76 -13.08 -5.51
N MET A 252 1.08 -13.63 -6.51
CA MET A 252 -0.37 -13.42 -6.65
C MET A 252 -1.12 -13.95 -5.42
N PRO A 253 -1.89 -13.10 -4.70
CA PRO A 253 -2.64 -13.53 -3.53
C PRO A 253 -3.59 -14.67 -3.86
N LYS A 254 -3.57 -15.72 -3.05
CA LYS A 254 -4.44 -16.89 -3.23
C LYS A 254 -5.90 -16.51 -2.97
N ALA A 255 -6.84 -17.27 -3.55
CA ALA A 255 -8.26 -17.09 -3.29
C ALA A 255 -8.62 -17.06 -1.79
N SER A 256 -8.00 -17.92 -0.99
CA SER A 256 -8.24 -17.97 0.47
C SER A 256 -7.66 -16.78 1.23
N GLU A 257 -6.62 -16.13 0.72
CA GLU A 257 -6.07 -14.89 1.31
C GLU A 257 -6.97 -13.70 0.99
N GLN A 258 -7.46 -13.62 -0.25
CA GLN A 258 -8.42 -12.61 -0.67
C GLN A 258 -9.75 -12.75 0.11
N GLU A 259 -10.27 -13.97 0.23
CA GLU A 259 -11.49 -14.26 1.02
C GLU A 259 -11.33 -13.82 2.49
N ARG A 260 -10.22 -14.17 3.14
CA ARG A 260 -9.94 -13.76 4.52
C ARG A 260 -9.87 -12.23 4.66
N LEU A 261 -9.19 -11.56 3.74
CA LEU A 261 -9.12 -10.10 3.75
C LEU A 261 -10.51 -9.48 3.63
N TYR A 262 -11.29 -9.87 2.63
CA TYR A 262 -12.61 -9.30 2.39
C TYR A 262 -13.59 -9.60 3.52
N ALA A 263 -13.48 -10.79 4.14
CA ALA A 263 -14.27 -11.15 5.31
C ALA A 263 -13.92 -10.24 6.50
N ALA A 264 -12.63 -10.03 6.78
CA ALA A 264 -12.18 -9.14 7.85
C ALA A 264 -12.65 -7.68 7.65
N VAL A 265 -12.63 -7.18 6.41
CA VAL A 265 -13.17 -5.85 6.09
C VAL A 265 -14.67 -5.77 6.36
N LEU A 266 -15.44 -6.77 5.93
CA LEU A 266 -16.88 -6.83 6.17
C LEU A 266 -17.22 -7.02 7.66
N ASP A 267 -16.40 -7.77 8.40
CA ASP A 267 -16.56 -7.95 9.86
C ASP A 267 -16.33 -6.63 10.59
N ALA A 268 -15.28 -5.89 10.24
CA ALA A 268 -14.99 -4.58 10.84
C ALA A 268 -16.04 -3.52 10.51
N ALA A 269 -16.64 -3.56 9.32
CA ALA A 269 -17.73 -2.68 8.94
C ALA A 269 -19.06 -3.05 9.60
N GLY A 270 -19.22 -4.30 10.05
CA GLY A 270 -20.45 -4.78 10.68
C GLY A 270 -21.66 -4.68 9.75
N ALA A 271 -22.65 -3.88 10.13
CA ALA A 271 -23.86 -3.65 9.33
C ALA A 271 -23.69 -2.56 8.26
N MET A 272 -22.60 -1.80 8.30
CA MET A 272 -22.36 -0.72 7.35
C MET A 272 -22.01 -1.27 5.96
N PRO A 273 -22.43 -0.60 4.87
CA PRO A 273 -22.11 -1.03 3.53
C PRO A 273 -20.61 -0.92 3.23
N VAL A 274 -20.11 -1.87 2.44
CA VAL A 274 -18.74 -1.87 1.90
C VAL A 274 -18.80 -2.05 0.39
N THR A 275 -18.21 -1.11 -0.34
CA THR A 275 -18.03 -1.18 -1.79
C THR A 275 -16.60 -1.58 -2.13
N PHE A 276 -16.43 -2.79 -2.64
CA PHE A 276 -15.15 -3.27 -3.14
C PHE A 276 -14.98 -2.89 -4.60
N ARG A 277 -13.86 -2.25 -4.93
CA ARG A 277 -13.44 -2.06 -6.32
C ARG A 277 -12.62 -3.27 -6.75
N THR A 278 -12.98 -3.86 -7.90
CA THR A 278 -12.16 -4.93 -8.48
C THR A 278 -10.79 -4.40 -8.89
N LEU A 279 -9.85 -5.32 -9.11
CA LEU A 279 -8.45 -5.03 -9.33
C LEU A 279 -8.19 -3.98 -10.44
N ASP A 280 -7.74 -2.78 -10.05
CA ASP A 280 -7.24 -1.69 -10.91
C ASP A 280 -5.69 -1.67 -10.94
N ILE A 281 -5.10 -2.64 -11.64
CA ILE A 281 -3.65 -2.72 -11.86
C ILE A 281 -3.30 -2.43 -13.33
N GLY A 282 -2.04 -2.08 -13.59
CA GLY A 282 -1.59 -1.54 -14.87
C GLY A 282 -1.48 -0.02 -14.82
N GLY A 283 -0.80 0.57 -15.78
CA GLY A 283 -0.39 1.97 -15.68
C GLY A 283 0.93 2.13 -14.93
N ASP A 284 0.89 2.96 -13.90
CA ASP A 284 1.95 3.21 -12.92
C ASP A 284 2.04 2.11 -11.83
N LYS A 285 1.02 1.25 -11.72
CA LYS A 285 0.89 0.21 -10.69
C LYS A 285 1.35 -1.15 -11.22
N ILE A 286 2.65 -1.39 -11.15
CA ILE A 286 3.30 -2.61 -11.66
C ILE A 286 3.22 -3.71 -10.60
N LEU A 287 2.80 -4.92 -11.00
CA LEU A 287 2.84 -6.09 -10.13
C LEU A 287 4.13 -6.88 -10.33
N PRO A 288 4.90 -7.17 -9.26
CA PRO A 288 6.18 -7.88 -9.32
C PRO A 288 6.21 -9.21 -10.07
N TYR A 289 5.07 -9.89 -10.12
CA TYR A 289 4.93 -11.27 -10.60
C TYR A 289 4.06 -11.34 -11.86
N LEU A 290 3.59 -10.22 -12.40
CA LEU A 290 2.81 -10.16 -13.63
C LEU A 290 3.64 -9.50 -14.72
N HIS A 291 4.11 -10.29 -15.68
CA HIS A 291 4.78 -9.74 -16.86
C HIS A 291 3.79 -8.90 -17.68
N GLN A 292 4.01 -7.59 -17.68
CA GLN A 292 3.33 -6.62 -18.55
C GLN A 292 4.37 -6.06 -19.52
N SER A 293 4.00 -5.99 -20.81
CA SER A 293 4.82 -5.33 -21.81
C SER A 293 4.88 -3.83 -21.52
N ALA A 294 6.04 -3.21 -21.73
CA ALA A 294 6.15 -1.75 -21.63
C ALA A 294 5.21 -1.10 -22.65
N GLU A 295 4.35 -0.20 -22.18
CA GLU A 295 3.45 0.60 -23.01
C GLU A 295 3.96 2.03 -23.08
N GLU A 296 3.80 2.68 -24.23
CA GLU A 296 4.17 4.09 -24.41
C GLU A 296 3.33 5.01 -23.51
N ASN A 297 2.03 4.69 -23.35
CA ASN A 297 1.14 5.38 -22.43
C ASN A 297 0.37 4.40 -21.54
N PRO A 298 0.94 4.05 -20.37
CA PRO A 298 0.32 3.13 -19.43
C PRO A 298 -1.03 3.63 -18.86
N ALA A 299 -1.27 4.95 -18.82
CA ALA A 299 -2.52 5.51 -18.33
C ALA A 299 -3.71 5.21 -19.26
N LEU A 300 -3.46 5.14 -20.57
CA LEU A 300 -4.47 4.84 -21.59
C LEU A 300 -4.47 3.37 -22.03
N GLY A 301 -3.56 2.56 -21.50
CA GLY A 301 -3.25 1.23 -22.00
C GLY A 301 -3.98 0.07 -21.32
N TYR A 302 -3.27 -1.05 -21.17
CA TYR A 302 -3.78 -2.35 -20.74
C TYR A 302 -3.84 -2.47 -19.22
N ARG A 303 -4.89 -1.89 -18.63
CA ARG A 303 -5.11 -1.84 -17.18
C ARG A 303 -6.53 -2.23 -16.75
N ALA A 304 -6.72 -2.44 -15.45
CA ALA A 304 -8.02 -2.54 -14.79
C ALA A 304 -8.95 -3.56 -15.47
N ILE A 305 -10.17 -3.15 -15.86
CA ILE A 305 -11.16 -4.05 -16.45
C ILE A 305 -10.67 -4.72 -17.75
N ARG A 306 -9.86 -4.03 -18.57
CA ARG A 306 -9.35 -4.58 -19.83
C ARG A 306 -8.45 -5.78 -19.58
N LEU A 307 -7.53 -5.65 -18.62
CA LEU A 307 -6.70 -6.75 -18.15
C LEU A 307 -7.54 -7.85 -17.51
N ALA A 308 -8.54 -7.49 -16.70
CA ALA A 308 -9.40 -8.45 -16.01
C ALA A 308 -10.26 -9.30 -16.98
N LEU A 309 -10.74 -8.70 -18.07
CA LEU A 309 -11.52 -9.38 -19.11
C LEU A 309 -10.64 -10.24 -20.03
N ASP A 310 -9.45 -9.77 -20.39
CA ASP A 310 -8.50 -10.54 -21.22
C ASP A 310 -7.86 -11.70 -20.42
N ARG A 311 -7.66 -11.52 -19.11
CA ARG A 311 -7.17 -12.56 -18.18
C ARG A 311 -8.24 -12.91 -17.13
N PRO A 312 -9.32 -13.62 -17.51
CA PRO A 312 -10.47 -13.86 -16.65
C PRO A 312 -10.12 -14.68 -15.40
N GLY A 313 -9.02 -15.44 -15.38
CA GLY A 313 -8.56 -16.17 -14.19
C GLY A 313 -8.31 -15.26 -12.98
N LEU A 314 -7.77 -14.06 -13.21
CA LEU A 314 -7.54 -13.05 -12.16
C LEU A 314 -8.86 -12.60 -11.55
N MET A 315 -9.77 -12.15 -12.42
CA MET A 315 -11.08 -11.63 -12.04
C MET A 315 -11.92 -12.70 -11.35
N ARG A 316 -11.95 -13.92 -11.88
CA ARG A 316 -12.71 -15.04 -11.29
C ARG A 316 -12.22 -15.38 -9.89
N THR A 317 -10.92 -15.38 -9.66
CA THR A 317 -10.33 -15.63 -8.34
C THR A 317 -10.77 -14.57 -7.34
N GLN A 318 -10.70 -13.29 -7.73
CA GLN A 318 -11.15 -12.17 -6.91
C GLN A 318 -12.66 -12.21 -6.62
N LEU A 319 -13.48 -12.42 -7.66
CA LEU A 319 -14.93 -12.49 -7.52
C LEU A 319 -15.35 -13.63 -6.60
N ARG A 320 -14.69 -14.80 -6.68
CA ARG A 320 -14.94 -15.91 -5.73
C ARG A 320 -14.61 -15.51 -4.30
N GLY A 321 -13.47 -14.87 -4.08
CA GLY A 321 -13.09 -14.36 -2.76
C GLY A 321 -14.14 -13.42 -2.19
N LEU A 322 -14.60 -12.45 -2.98
CA LEU A 322 -15.63 -11.48 -2.58
C LEU A 322 -16.97 -12.16 -2.27
N LEU A 323 -17.45 -13.03 -3.16
CA LEU A 323 -18.71 -13.74 -3.00
C LEU A 323 -18.73 -14.61 -1.75
N LYS A 324 -17.66 -15.37 -1.51
CA LYS A 324 -17.52 -16.23 -0.33
C LYS A 324 -17.38 -15.43 0.96
N ALA A 325 -16.60 -14.35 0.95
CA ALA A 325 -16.43 -13.49 2.12
C ALA A 325 -17.74 -12.84 2.58
N ALA A 326 -18.61 -12.47 1.64
CA ALA A 326 -19.86 -11.82 1.97
C ALA A 326 -20.88 -12.74 2.66
N ALA A 327 -20.95 -14.04 2.33
CA ALA A 327 -21.73 -15.09 3.00
C ALA A 327 -22.94 -14.60 3.84
N GLY A 328 -24.03 -14.21 3.19
CA GLY A 328 -25.25 -13.72 3.85
C GLY A 328 -25.32 -12.22 4.14
N ARG A 329 -24.28 -11.44 3.81
CA ARG A 329 -24.23 -9.97 3.92
C ARG A 329 -24.51 -9.27 2.59
N GLU A 330 -24.68 -7.95 2.63
CA GLU A 330 -24.67 -7.13 1.41
C GLU A 330 -23.24 -7.02 0.88
N LEU A 331 -23.07 -7.29 -0.42
CA LEU A 331 -21.82 -7.12 -1.15
C LEU A 331 -22.05 -6.09 -2.25
N ARG A 332 -21.25 -5.02 -2.26
CA ARG A 332 -21.20 -4.07 -3.37
C ARG A 332 -19.87 -4.25 -4.11
N VAL A 333 -19.93 -4.55 -5.39
CA VAL A 333 -18.76 -4.70 -6.26
C VAL A 333 -18.82 -3.63 -7.33
N MET A 334 -17.70 -2.94 -7.56
CA MET A 334 -17.58 -1.91 -8.57
C MET A 334 -16.41 -2.20 -9.51
N PHE A 335 -16.62 -1.93 -10.80
CA PHE A 335 -15.61 -2.11 -11.83
C PHE A 335 -14.95 -0.77 -12.22
N PRO A 336 -13.60 -0.69 -12.19
CA PRO A 336 -12.84 0.46 -12.68
C PRO A 336 -12.68 0.46 -14.19
N MET A 337 -12.44 1.64 -14.76
CA MET A 337 -12.03 1.90 -16.15
C MET A 337 -13.01 1.37 -17.20
N ILE A 338 -14.30 1.35 -16.87
CA ILE A 338 -15.35 1.00 -17.83
C ILE A 338 -15.42 2.09 -18.89
N THR A 339 -15.21 1.70 -20.14
CA THR A 339 -15.23 2.58 -21.32
C THR A 339 -16.49 2.39 -22.14
N GLU A 340 -16.98 1.15 -22.19
CA GLU A 340 -18.16 0.74 -22.96
C GLU A 340 -19.06 -0.22 -22.17
N LEU A 341 -20.36 -0.18 -22.44
CA LEU A 341 -21.33 -1.05 -21.77
C LEU A 341 -21.10 -2.54 -22.05
N ALA A 342 -20.42 -2.88 -23.15
CA ALA A 342 -20.05 -4.26 -23.47
C ALA A 342 -19.09 -4.85 -22.43
N GLU A 343 -18.14 -4.06 -21.92
CA GLU A 343 -17.20 -4.49 -20.87
C GLU A 343 -17.95 -4.80 -19.57
N LEU A 344 -18.90 -3.93 -19.19
CA LEU A 344 -19.72 -4.13 -18.01
C LEU A 344 -20.61 -5.38 -18.13
N ARG A 345 -21.21 -5.63 -19.30
CA ARG A 345 -21.99 -6.85 -19.54
C ARG A 345 -21.14 -8.11 -19.37
N GLN A 346 -19.92 -8.13 -19.92
CA GLN A 346 -18.99 -9.24 -19.74
C GLN A 346 -18.59 -9.44 -18.27
N ALA A 347 -18.35 -8.35 -17.54
CA ALA A 347 -18.04 -8.39 -16.11
C ALA A 347 -19.20 -8.96 -15.28
N ARG A 348 -20.44 -8.56 -15.57
CA ARG A 348 -21.66 -9.10 -14.95
C ARG A 348 -21.84 -10.58 -15.25
N ASP A 349 -21.58 -11.00 -16.48
CA ASP A 349 -21.64 -12.41 -16.86
C ASP A 349 -20.64 -13.26 -16.09
N LEU A 350 -19.41 -12.77 -15.90
CA LEU A 350 -18.39 -13.43 -15.08
C LEU A 350 -18.86 -13.60 -13.63
N ILE A 351 -19.39 -12.53 -13.01
CA ILE A 351 -19.98 -12.60 -11.66
C ILE A 351 -21.09 -13.65 -11.62
N SER A 352 -22.03 -13.62 -12.57
CA SER A 352 -23.17 -14.53 -12.62
C SER A 352 -22.75 -15.99 -12.72
N ARG A 353 -21.73 -16.29 -13.54
CA ARG A 353 -21.16 -17.63 -13.66
C ARG A 353 -20.52 -18.10 -12.36
N GLU A 354 -19.74 -17.25 -11.69
CA GLU A 354 -19.08 -17.61 -10.43
C GLU A 354 -20.08 -17.74 -9.27
N PHE A 355 -21.12 -16.90 -9.23
CA PHE A 355 -22.22 -17.03 -8.28
C PHE A 355 -22.92 -18.40 -8.42
N LYS A 356 -23.29 -18.77 -9.66
CA LYS A 356 -23.90 -20.08 -9.95
C LYS A 356 -22.96 -21.24 -9.60
N HIS A 357 -21.69 -21.11 -9.93
CA HIS A 357 -20.67 -22.10 -9.61
C HIS A 357 -20.60 -22.34 -8.10
N LEU A 358 -20.40 -21.28 -7.30
CA LEU A 358 -20.28 -21.41 -5.84
C LEU A 358 -21.57 -21.91 -5.18
N THR A 359 -22.73 -21.49 -5.68
CA THR A 359 -24.04 -22.00 -5.22
C THR A 359 -24.15 -23.51 -5.44
N LYS A 360 -23.72 -24.02 -6.61
CA LYS A 360 -23.72 -25.46 -6.92
C LYS A 360 -22.85 -26.28 -5.95
N PHE A 361 -21.77 -25.69 -5.44
CA PHE A 361 -20.88 -26.32 -4.46
C PHE A 361 -21.32 -26.08 -2.99
N GLY A 362 -22.52 -25.52 -2.76
CA GLY A 362 -23.10 -25.39 -1.43
C GLY A 362 -22.54 -24.24 -0.59
N HIS A 363 -21.86 -23.27 -1.21
CA HIS A 363 -21.38 -22.09 -0.50
C HIS A 363 -22.54 -21.11 -0.19
N VAL A 364 -22.48 -20.47 0.98
CA VAL A 364 -23.42 -19.41 1.36
C VAL A 364 -23.13 -18.16 0.54
N MET A 365 -24.13 -17.70 -0.21
CA MET A 365 -24.00 -16.53 -1.09
C MET A 365 -24.32 -15.22 -0.36
N PRO A 366 -23.88 -14.06 -0.87
CA PRO A 366 -24.31 -12.76 -0.34
C PRO A 366 -25.84 -12.65 -0.35
N ARG A 367 -26.42 -12.05 0.69
CA ARG A 367 -27.88 -11.82 0.76
C ARG A 367 -28.33 -10.82 -0.30
N ARG A 368 -27.48 -9.85 -0.59
CA ARG A 368 -27.69 -8.86 -1.64
C ARG A 368 -26.38 -8.58 -2.33
N LEU A 369 -26.38 -8.66 -3.66
CA LEU A 369 -25.25 -8.29 -4.50
C LEU A 369 -25.64 -7.05 -5.30
N LYS A 370 -24.89 -5.96 -5.13
CA LYS A 370 -25.01 -4.75 -5.96
C LYS A 370 -23.78 -4.61 -6.82
N ILE A 371 -23.98 -4.29 -8.09
CA ILE A 371 -22.93 -4.13 -9.08
C ILE A 371 -22.92 -2.68 -9.54
N GLY A 372 -21.76 -2.02 -9.44
CA GLY A 372 -21.56 -0.65 -9.86
C GLY A 372 -20.46 -0.48 -10.90
N ALA A 373 -20.36 0.72 -11.44
CA ALA A 373 -19.27 1.15 -12.31
C ALA A 373 -18.67 2.46 -11.80
N MET A 374 -17.36 2.61 -11.95
CA MET A 374 -16.68 3.86 -11.69
C MET A 374 -16.77 4.77 -12.92
N ILE A 375 -17.24 6.00 -12.76
CA ILE A 375 -17.32 6.99 -13.84
C ILE A 375 -15.99 7.76 -13.86
N GLU A 376 -14.98 7.15 -14.48
CA GLU A 376 -13.64 7.74 -14.60
C GLU A 376 -13.16 7.89 -16.06
N VAL A 377 -13.89 7.31 -17.02
CA VAL A 377 -13.59 7.44 -18.45
C VAL A 377 -14.66 8.30 -19.12
N PRO A 378 -14.29 9.42 -19.80
CA PRO A 378 -15.25 10.36 -20.37
C PRO A 378 -16.26 9.74 -21.34
N SER A 379 -15.91 8.67 -22.06
CA SER A 379 -16.83 7.99 -22.99
C SER A 379 -18.08 7.43 -22.31
N LEU A 380 -18.00 7.13 -21.01
CA LEU A 380 -19.11 6.59 -20.24
C LEU A 380 -20.19 7.63 -19.95
N LEU A 381 -19.83 8.92 -19.92
CA LEU A 381 -20.79 10.02 -19.72
C LEU A 381 -21.83 10.11 -20.84
N PHE A 382 -21.47 9.69 -22.06
CA PHE A 382 -22.38 9.67 -23.21
C PHE A 382 -23.30 8.45 -23.24
N GLN A 383 -23.17 7.54 -22.26
CA GLN A 383 -23.90 6.27 -22.19
C GLN A 383 -24.63 6.13 -20.83
N LEU A 384 -24.89 7.23 -20.12
CA LEU A 384 -25.42 7.20 -18.75
C LEU A 384 -26.84 6.61 -18.67
N ASP A 385 -27.68 6.91 -19.66
CA ASP A 385 -29.07 6.44 -19.69
C ASP A 385 -29.14 4.91 -19.78
N GLU A 386 -28.30 4.31 -20.62
CA GLU A 386 -28.18 2.86 -20.74
C GLU A 386 -27.36 2.25 -19.59
N LEU A 387 -26.35 2.96 -19.07
CA LEU A 387 -25.56 2.51 -17.94
C LEU A 387 -26.43 2.31 -16.70
N HIS A 388 -27.33 3.26 -16.41
CA HIS A 388 -28.24 3.20 -15.27
C HIS A 388 -29.08 1.92 -15.26
N GLN A 389 -29.40 1.36 -16.44
CA GLN A 389 -30.15 0.10 -16.55
C GLN A 389 -29.29 -1.14 -16.24
N LEU A 390 -27.96 -1.01 -16.25
CA LEU A 390 -27.01 -2.11 -16.06
C LEU A 390 -26.30 -2.10 -14.70
N VAL A 391 -26.38 -1.02 -13.93
CA VAL A 391 -25.73 -0.88 -12.61
C VAL A 391 -26.72 -0.54 -11.51
N ASP A 392 -26.42 -0.99 -10.29
CA ASP A 392 -27.15 -0.64 -9.08
C ASP A 392 -26.68 0.71 -8.48
N PHE A 393 -25.48 1.15 -8.81
CA PHE A 393 -24.87 2.41 -8.37
C PHE A 393 -23.69 2.81 -9.26
N VAL A 394 -23.26 4.06 -9.14
CA VAL A 394 -22.03 4.58 -9.76
C VAL A 394 -21.20 5.30 -8.71
N SER A 395 -19.90 5.44 -8.95
CA SER A 395 -18.98 6.22 -8.11
C SER A 395 -18.05 7.09 -8.93
#